data_AF-A0A3A5K848-F1
#
_entry.id   AF-A0A3A5K848-F1
#
_cell.length_a   1.000
_cell.length_b   1.000
_cell.length_c   1.000
_cell.angle_alpha   90.00
_cell.angle_beta   90.00
_cell.angle_gamma   90.00
#
_symmetry.space_group_name_H-M   'P 1'
#
loop_
_entity.id
_entity.type
_entity.pdbx_description
1 polymer ?
#
loop_
_entity_poly.entity_id
_entity_poly.type
_entity_poly.pdbx_seq_one_letter_code
_entity_poly.pdbx_strand_id
1 'polypeptide(L)'
;MRYTPLLIVPLLSACSFSFMKFDNDPVVQATYATGATKSSVIAAGGKPDSEMNVPEIGGTCINYTLKKEAETMPFYVAFDKNGNRKQFGYITCIEARSKGVFSR
;
A
#
# COMPACT_ATOMS: atom_id res chain seq x y z
N MET A 1 -43.38 26.61 -30.43
CA MET A 1 -43.04 25.47 -29.55
C MET A 1 -41.52 25.42 -29.44
N ARG A 2 -40.95 25.70 -28.27
CA ARG A 2 -39.49 25.81 -28.04
C ARG A 2 -38.95 24.43 -27.64
N TYR A 3 -38.03 23.87 -28.43
CA TYR A 3 -37.31 22.66 -28.09
C TYR A 3 -36.07 23.03 -27.27
N THR A 4 -36.09 22.76 -25.97
CA THR A 4 -34.91 22.87 -25.10
C THR A 4 -34.10 21.59 -25.25
N PRO A 5 -32.87 21.62 -25.80
CA PRO A 5 -32.04 20.42 -25.89
C PRO A 5 -31.60 20.03 -24.47
N LEU A 6 -32.00 18.84 -24.03
CA LEU A 6 -31.54 18.23 -22.79
C LEU A 6 -30.08 17.82 -22.99
N LEU A 7 -29.14 18.66 -22.52
CA LEU A 7 -27.72 18.33 -22.50
C LEU A 7 -27.49 17.26 -21.44
N ILE A 8 -27.41 16.00 -21.87
CA ILE A 8 -26.98 14.88 -21.04
C ILE A 8 -25.46 15.01 -20.86
N VAL A 9 -25.02 15.61 -19.75
CA VAL A 9 -23.60 15.66 -19.39
C VAL A 9 -23.21 14.27 -18.88
N PRO A 10 -22.29 13.55 -19.55
CA PRO A 10 -21.79 12.30 -19.02
C PRO A 10 -20.96 12.63 -17.77
N LEU A 11 -21.43 12.22 -16.61
CA LEU A 11 -20.62 12.18 -15.39
C LEU A 11 -19.54 11.12 -15.63
N LEU A 12 -18.37 11.54 -16.13
CA LEU A 12 -17.17 10.73 -16.14
C LEU A 12 -16.85 10.36 -14.69
N SER A 13 -17.17 9.12 -14.31
CA SER A 13 -16.78 8.54 -13.03
C SER A 13 -15.26 8.50 -12.96
N ALA A 14 -14.65 9.55 -12.41
CA ALA A 14 -13.23 9.57 -12.12
C ALA A 14 -12.98 8.58 -10.97
N CYS A 15 -12.51 7.37 -11.30
CA CYS A 15 -11.88 6.50 -10.31
C CYS A 15 -10.61 7.20 -9.85
N SER A 16 -10.69 8.02 -8.81
CA SER A 16 -9.52 8.64 -8.19
C SER A 16 -8.69 7.53 -7.53
N PHE A 17 -7.65 7.05 -8.22
CA PHE A 17 -6.65 6.13 -7.67
C PHE A 17 -5.77 6.89 -6.67
N SER A 18 -6.31 7.20 -5.49
CA SER A 18 -5.66 8.04 -4.48
C SER A 18 -4.31 7.48 -4.00
N PHE A 19 -3.99 6.20 -4.24
CA PHE A 19 -2.70 5.63 -3.85
C PHE A 19 -1.54 5.99 -4.81
N MET A 20 -1.80 6.30 -6.09
CA MET A 20 -0.74 6.62 -7.07
C MET A 20 0.11 7.82 -6.66
N LYS A 21 -0.43 8.74 -5.84
CA LYS A 21 0.32 9.91 -5.34
C LYS A 21 1.53 9.52 -4.47
N PHE A 22 1.49 8.32 -3.89
CA PHE A 22 2.54 7.78 -3.03
C PHE A 22 3.52 6.88 -3.79
N ASP A 23 3.36 6.68 -5.11
CA ASP A 23 4.25 5.78 -5.86
C ASP A 23 5.72 6.21 -5.79
N ASN A 24 6.00 7.51 -5.65
CA ASN A 24 7.36 8.02 -5.50
C ASN A 24 7.89 8.00 -4.07
N ASP A 25 7.14 7.47 -3.10
CA ASP A 25 7.62 7.30 -1.73
C ASP A 25 8.77 6.27 -1.70
N PRO A 26 9.89 6.54 -1.01
CA PRO A 26 11.04 5.63 -0.95
C PRO A 26 10.68 4.21 -0.48
N VAL A 27 9.75 4.09 0.47
CA VAL A 27 9.28 2.79 0.97
C VAL A 27 8.56 2.03 -0.13
N VAL A 28 7.65 2.71 -0.83
CA VAL A 28 6.87 2.12 -1.92
C VAL A 28 7.80 1.67 -3.04
N GLN A 29 8.72 2.52 -3.49
CA GLN A 29 9.72 2.18 -4.50
C GLN A 29 10.58 0.99 -4.10
N ALA A 30 11.02 0.91 -2.84
CA ALA A 30 11.80 -0.22 -2.35
C ALA A 30 11.04 -1.54 -2.41
N THR A 31 9.70 -1.53 -2.34
CA THR A 31 8.89 -2.76 -2.48
C THR A 31 8.73 -3.24 -3.93
N TYR A 32 8.90 -2.35 -4.92
CA TYR A 32 8.84 -2.69 -6.34
C TYR A 32 10.10 -3.39 -6.84
N ALA A 33 11.22 -3.24 -6.13
CA ALA A 33 12.48 -3.88 -6.49
C ALA A 33 12.36 -5.41 -6.49
N THR A 34 12.90 -6.03 -7.55
CA THR A 34 13.06 -7.49 -7.60
C THR A 34 13.96 -7.94 -6.45
N GLY A 35 13.46 -8.85 -5.61
CA GLY A 35 14.21 -9.32 -4.44
C GLY A 35 14.22 -8.33 -3.27
N ALA A 36 13.27 -7.40 -3.19
CA ALA A 36 13.11 -6.53 -2.02
C ALA A 36 13.14 -7.33 -0.71
N THR A 37 13.95 -6.88 0.24
CA THR A 37 14.11 -7.51 1.56
C THR A 37 13.64 -6.57 2.65
N LYS A 38 13.42 -7.11 3.85
CA LYS A 38 13.12 -6.29 5.04
C LYS A 38 14.18 -5.23 5.27
N SER A 39 15.45 -5.59 5.11
CA SER A 39 16.58 -4.66 5.26
C SER A 39 16.53 -3.53 4.23
N SER A 40 16.28 -3.82 2.95
CA SER A 40 16.22 -2.79 1.91
C SER A 40 15.04 -1.84 2.10
N VAL A 41 13.89 -2.35 2.56
CA VAL A 41 12.71 -1.51 2.84
C VAL A 41 12.96 -0.61 4.05
N ILE A 42 13.57 -1.13 5.12
CA ILE A 42 13.96 -0.32 6.30
C ILE A 42 15.04 0.70 5.93
N ALA A 43 15.99 0.34 5.06
CA ALA A 43 17.02 1.27 4.59
C ALA A 43 16.40 2.45 3.80
N ALA A 44 15.32 2.21 3.06
CA ALA A 44 14.61 3.27 2.33
C ALA A 44 13.64 4.08 3.22
N GLY A 45 12.94 3.43 4.15
CA GLY A 45 11.88 4.02 4.96
C GLY A 45 12.27 4.51 6.35
N GLY A 46 13.44 4.10 6.84
CA GLY A 46 13.82 4.25 8.24
C GLY A 46 13.04 3.31 9.15
N LYS A 47 12.82 3.75 10.40
CA LYS A 47 12.15 2.94 11.42
C LYS A 47 10.66 2.77 11.06
N PRO A 48 10.14 1.53 11.01
CA PRO A 48 8.71 1.31 10.81
C PRO A 48 7.89 1.76 12.02
N ASP A 49 6.63 2.11 11.77
CA ASP A 49 5.68 2.54 12.80
C ASP A 49 5.37 1.40 13.79
N SER A 50 5.30 0.18 13.27
CA SER A 50 5.12 -1.05 14.05
C SER A 50 5.53 -2.28 13.25
N GLU A 51 5.73 -3.38 13.96
CA GLU A 51 6.02 -4.68 13.40
C GLU A 51 5.21 -5.76 14.12
N MET A 52 4.75 -6.77 13.39
CA MET A 52 4.09 -7.95 13.94
C MET A 52 4.53 -9.24 13.25
N ASN A 53 4.50 -10.34 13.98
CA ASN A 53 4.68 -11.67 13.41
C ASN A 53 3.43 -12.10 12.62
N VAL A 54 3.65 -12.76 11.49
CA VAL A 54 2.63 -13.31 10.60
C VAL A 54 2.90 -14.82 10.40
N PRO A 55 2.40 -15.68 11.31
CA PRO A 55 2.56 -17.14 11.25
C PRO A 55 2.12 -17.76 9.92
N GLU A 56 1.12 -17.20 9.25
CA GLU A 56 0.56 -17.67 7.98
C GLU A 56 1.61 -17.71 6.86
N ILE A 57 2.59 -16.80 6.90
CA ILE A 57 3.73 -16.77 5.96
C ILE A 57 5.06 -17.12 6.66
N GLY A 58 5.01 -17.57 7.91
CA GLY A 58 6.19 -17.85 8.74
C GLY A 58 7.13 -16.66 8.89
N GLY A 59 6.62 -15.42 8.83
CA GLY A 59 7.43 -14.22 8.70
C GLY A 59 6.91 -13.04 9.48
N THR A 60 7.20 -11.83 8.99
CA THR A 60 6.90 -10.57 9.71
C THR A 60 6.23 -9.56 8.79
N CYS A 61 5.39 -8.70 9.33
CA CYS A 61 4.81 -7.56 8.64
C CYS A 61 5.16 -6.27 9.38
N ILE A 62 5.58 -5.24 8.63
CA ILE A 62 5.87 -3.90 9.14
C ILE A 62 4.90 -2.88 8.56
N ASN A 63 4.58 -1.85 9.34
CA ASN A 63 3.75 -0.72 8.92
C ASN A 63 4.59 0.55 8.74
N TYR A 64 4.19 1.35 7.76
CA TYR A 64 4.60 2.74 7.57
C TYR A 64 3.38 3.62 7.35
N THR A 65 3.53 4.90 7.68
CA THR A 65 2.58 5.96 7.35
C THR A 65 3.22 6.80 6.27
N LEU A 66 2.81 6.58 5.02
CA LEU A 66 3.27 7.37 3.89
C LEU A 66 2.73 8.79 4.02
N LYS A 67 3.55 9.78 3.70
CA LYS A 67 3.18 11.20 3.81
C LYS A 67 3.42 11.90 2.48
N LYS A 68 2.38 12.53 1.94
CA LYS A 68 2.47 13.37 0.75
C LYS A 68 1.60 14.60 0.97
N GLU A 69 2.25 15.77 1.05
CA GLU A 69 1.57 17.03 1.36
C GLU A 69 0.80 16.95 2.69
N ALA A 70 -0.50 17.22 2.70
CA ALA A 70 -1.36 17.12 3.88
C ALA A 70 -1.96 15.72 4.09
N GLU A 71 -1.65 14.76 3.22
CA GLU A 71 -2.27 13.45 3.23
C GLU A 71 -1.35 12.37 3.80
N THR A 72 -1.97 11.45 4.52
CA THR A 72 -1.32 10.27 5.10
C THR A 72 -2.00 9.01 4.62
N MET A 73 -1.22 7.96 4.35
CA MET A 73 -1.74 6.66 3.92
C MET A 73 -1.04 5.53 4.70
N PRO A 74 -1.78 4.60 5.33
CA PRO A 74 -1.16 3.42 5.92
C PRO A 74 -0.60 2.52 4.81
N PHE A 75 0.56 1.94 5.05
CA PHE A 75 1.22 1.04 4.12
C PHE A 75 1.89 -0.10 4.85
N TYR A 76 1.53 -1.33 4.52
CA TYR A 76 2.14 -2.53 5.08
C TYR A 76 3.12 -3.15 4.10
N VAL A 77 4.15 -3.80 4.64
CA VAL A 77 5.02 -4.70 3.88
C VAL A 77 5.23 -5.98 4.66
N ALA A 78 4.90 -7.11 4.05
CA ALA A 78 5.03 -8.44 4.63
C ALA A 78 6.21 -9.19 4.02
N PHE A 79 6.99 -9.84 4.87
CA PHE A 79 8.19 -10.60 4.52
C PHE A 79 8.03 -12.05 4.96
N ASP A 80 8.58 -12.99 4.19
CA ASP A 80 8.67 -14.39 4.58
C ASP A 80 9.74 -14.64 5.67
N LYS A 81 9.90 -15.90 6.07
CA LYS A 81 10.91 -16.35 7.04
C LYS A 81 12.35 -15.98 6.68
N ASN A 82 12.64 -15.78 5.39
CA ASN A 82 13.97 -15.43 4.90
C ASN A 82 14.15 -13.90 4.79
N GLY A 83 13.13 -13.12 5.15
CA GLY A 83 13.14 -11.67 5.04
C GLY A 83 12.85 -11.14 3.64
N ASN A 84 12.38 -11.97 2.71
CA ASN A 84 12.02 -11.53 1.35
C ASN A 84 10.59 -10.99 1.33
N ARG A 85 10.37 -9.89 0.60
CA ARG A 85 9.05 -9.24 0.47
C ARG A 85 8.08 -10.18 -0.24
N LYS A 86 7.04 -10.61 0.48
CA LYS A 86 5.95 -11.42 -0.06
C LYS A 86 4.83 -10.54 -0.62
N GLN A 87 4.31 -9.62 0.20
CA GLN A 87 3.18 -8.76 -0.16
C GLN A 87 3.32 -7.37 0.47
N PHE A 88 2.58 -6.42 -0.08
CA PHE A 88 2.51 -5.04 0.42
C PHE A 88 1.19 -4.41 -0.02
N GLY A 89 0.83 -3.27 0.56
CA GLY A 89 -0.37 -2.54 0.16
C GLY A 89 -0.75 -1.41 1.08
N TYR A 90 -1.71 -0.61 0.64
CA TYR A 90 -2.12 0.66 1.26
C TYR A 90 -3.14 0.48 2.39
N ILE A 91 -2.82 -0.41 3.35
CA ILE A 91 -3.58 -0.72 4.57
C ILE A 91 -2.59 -1.09 5.68
N THR A 92 -3.06 -1.36 6.90
CA THR A 92 -2.19 -1.84 7.99
C THR A 92 -1.97 -3.36 7.94
N CYS A 93 -0.92 -3.87 8.58
CA CYS A 93 -0.66 -5.30 8.76
C CYS A 93 -1.85 -6.05 9.38
N ILE A 94 -2.51 -5.45 10.38
CA ILE A 94 -3.68 -6.05 11.04
C ILE A 94 -4.85 -6.14 10.06
N GLU A 95 -5.07 -5.09 9.27
CA GLU A 95 -6.13 -5.09 8.28
C GLU A 95 -5.86 -6.08 7.14
N ALA A 96 -4.61 -6.19 6.66
CA ALA A 96 -4.20 -7.19 5.69
C ALA A 96 -4.46 -8.61 6.21
N ARG A 97 -4.12 -8.88 7.48
CA ARG A 97 -4.41 -10.16 8.14
C ARG A 97 -5.91 -10.43 8.21
N SER A 98 -6.70 -9.46 8.65
CA SER A 98 -8.17 -9.59 8.77
C SER A 98 -8.84 -9.84 7.41
N LYS A 99 -8.27 -9.33 6.32
CA LYS A 99 -8.74 -9.56 4.95
C LYS A 99 -8.25 -10.87 4.34
N GLY A 100 -7.51 -11.69 5.11
CA GLY A 100 -6.97 -12.98 4.66
C GLY A 100 -5.89 -12.84 3.59
N VAL A 101 -5.21 -11.70 3.53
CA VAL A 101 -4.19 -11.40 2.50
C VAL A 101 -3.01 -12.38 2.61
N PHE A 102 -2.61 -12.72 3.84
CA PHE A 102 -1.47 -13.60 4.13
C PHE A 102 -1.75 -15.09 3.97
N SER A 103 -3.00 -15.48 3.72
CA SER A 103 -3.41 -16.88 3.55
C SER A 103 -3.59 -17.29 2.09
N ARG A 104 -3.32 -16.36 1.16
CA ARG A 104 -3.47 -16.56 -0.29
C ARG A 104 -2.17 -17.01 -0.96
#